data_AF-A0A8T6XRV1-F1
#
_entry.id   AF-A0A8T6XRV1-F1
#
_cell.length_a   1.000
_cell.length_b   1.000
_cell.length_c   1.000
_cell.angle_alpha   90.00
_cell.angle_beta   90.00
_cell.angle_gamma   90.00
#
_symmetry.space_group_name_H-M   'P 1'
#
loop_
_entity.id
_entity.type
_entity.pdbx_description
1 polymer ?
#
loop_
_entity_poly.entity_id
_entity_poly.type
_entity_poly.pdbx_seq_one_letter_code
_entity_poly.pdbx_strand_id
1 'polypeptide(L)'
;MSNIDDLVEIYVNEGVLDDVLNLGSRFLYFWKNKWIINTKHGLERILQRNKLTRKELKRLFREAIEKAIELGVHTGENILFWSKGLKQGFVSAVDPQGNIKLITFLPRGKHDPRKGQQKGKETEHVVLENTQYRIIELE
;
A
#
# COMPACT_ATOMS: atom_id res chain seq x y z
N MET A 1 -31.04 5.92 14.55
CA MET A 1 -30.29 4.72 14.13
C MET A 1 -29.94 4.94 12.68
N SER A 2 -28.68 5.24 12.36
CA SER A 2 -28.23 5.35 10.98
C SER A 2 -28.32 3.97 10.34
N ASN A 3 -28.96 3.90 9.18
CA ASN A 3 -29.20 2.65 8.48
C ASN A 3 -27.86 2.11 7.97
N ILE A 4 -27.65 0.79 8.01
CA ILE A 4 -26.41 0.17 7.50
C ILE A 4 -26.18 0.54 6.03
N ASP A 5 -27.27 0.73 5.28
CA ASP A 5 -27.27 1.15 3.88
C ASP A 5 -26.72 2.58 3.69
N ASP A 6 -26.99 3.51 4.61
CA ASP A 6 -26.47 4.89 4.55
C ASP A 6 -24.95 4.92 4.78
N LEU A 7 -24.43 4.04 5.64
CA LEU A 7 -22.99 3.91 5.87
C LEU A 7 -22.28 3.32 4.64
N VAL A 8 -22.89 2.31 4.00
CA VAL A 8 -22.35 1.71 2.77
C VAL A 8 -22.33 2.74 1.64
N GLU A 9 -23.37 3.57 1.50
CA GLU A 9 -23.44 4.60 0.46
C GLU A 9 -22.44 5.75 0.67
N ILE A 10 -22.15 6.14 1.92
CA ILE A 10 -21.09 7.11 2.24
C ILE A 10 -19.70 6.54 1.93
N TYR A 11 -19.44 5.27 2.29
CA TYR A 11 -18.14 4.64 1.99
C TYR A 11 -17.93 4.38 0.49
N VAL A 12 -19.00 4.10 -0.26
CA VAL A 12 -18.94 3.97 -1.72
C VAL A 12 -18.62 5.32 -2.35
N ASN A 13 -19.24 6.42 -1.91
CA ASN A 13 -19.04 7.74 -2.50
C ASN A 13 -17.65 8.37 -2.25
N GLU A 14 -16.91 7.96 -1.22
CA GLU A 14 -15.57 8.50 -0.93
C GLU A 14 -14.46 8.01 -1.88
N GLY A 15 -14.72 7.02 -2.75
CA GLY A 15 -13.78 6.73 -3.83
C GLY A 15 -14.32 5.86 -4.93
N VAL A 16 -15.47 6.26 -5.48
CA VAL A 16 -15.80 5.90 -6.88
C VAL A 16 -14.91 6.66 -7.88
N LEU A 17 -14.31 7.77 -7.47
CA LEU A 17 -13.50 8.61 -8.34
C LEU A 17 -12.02 8.24 -8.25
N ASP A 18 -11.44 7.91 -9.40
CA ASP A 18 -10.01 7.67 -9.54
C ASP A 18 -9.22 8.90 -9.04
N ASP A 19 -8.06 8.62 -8.44
CA ASP A 19 -7.13 9.59 -7.89
C ASP A 19 -7.59 10.31 -6.60
N VAL A 20 -8.62 9.79 -5.92
CA VAL A 20 -9.03 10.29 -4.61
C VAL A 20 -8.21 9.64 -3.50
N LEU A 21 -7.52 10.47 -2.69
CA LEU A 21 -6.80 10.07 -1.47
C LEU A 21 -7.53 10.60 -0.24
N ASN A 22 -8.06 9.71 0.60
CA ASN A 22 -8.76 10.02 1.84
C ASN A 22 -8.06 9.40 3.05
N LEU A 23 -7.25 10.20 3.75
CA LEU A 23 -6.52 9.75 4.95
C LEU A 23 -7.38 9.62 6.21
N GLY A 24 -8.67 9.98 6.16
CA GLY A 24 -9.62 9.79 7.26
C GLY A 24 -10.44 8.50 7.13
N SER A 25 -10.34 7.81 6.00
CA SER A 25 -11.20 6.67 5.66
C SER A 25 -10.45 5.34 5.77
N ARG A 26 -11.23 4.26 5.88
CA ARG A 26 -10.70 2.89 5.72
C ARG A 26 -10.23 2.66 4.28
N PHE A 27 -10.79 3.38 3.32
CA PHE A 27 -10.45 3.29 1.91
C PHE A 27 -9.56 4.48 1.54
N LEU A 28 -8.24 4.26 1.57
CA LEU A 28 -7.28 5.36 1.50
C LEU A 28 -7.16 5.94 0.11
N TYR A 29 -7.07 5.10 -0.92
CA TYR A 29 -6.83 5.55 -2.29
C TYR A 29 -7.51 4.65 -3.31
N PHE A 30 -8.21 5.26 -4.26
CA PHE A 30 -8.83 4.56 -5.38
C PHE A 30 -8.15 4.90 -6.70
N TRP A 31 -7.80 3.86 -7.46
CA TRP A 31 -7.21 4.00 -8.79
C TRP A 31 -7.48 2.76 -9.62
N LYS A 32 -7.88 2.92 -10.90
CA LYS A 32 -8.08 1.82 -11.86
C LYS A 32 -8.91 0.68 -11.29
N ASN A 33 -10.02 1.03 -10.62
CA ASN A 33 -10.94 0.09 -9.99
C ASN A 33 -10.30 -0.79 -8.88
N LYS A 34 -9.26 -0.27 -8.21
CA LYS A 34 -8.57 -0.93 -7.10
C LYS A 34 -8.43 0.03 -5.93
N TRP A 35 -8.52 -0.54 -4.73
CA TRP A 35 -8.36 0.20 -3.49
C TRP A 35 -7.04 -0.10 -2.80
N ILE A 36 -6.41 0.95 -2.25
CA ILE A 36 -5.57 0.82 -1.06
C ILE A 36 -6.46 0.92 0.17
N ILE A 37 -6.62 -0.18 0.89
CA ILE A 37 -7.46 -0.28 2.08
C ILE A 37 -6.57 -0.19 3.31
N ASN A 38 -6.82 0.78 4.18
CA ASN A 38 -6.17 0.83 5.48
C ASN A 38 -6.51 -0.41 6.31
N THR A 39 -5.49 -0.99 6.94
CA THR A 39 -5.68 -1.96 8.02
C THR A 39 -5.11 -1.42 9.32
N LYS A 40 -5.40 -2.11 10.42
CA LYS A 40 -5.23 -1.70 11.83
C LYS A 40 -4.06 -0.73 12.14
N HIS A 41 -2.88 -0.93 11.58
CA HIS A 41 -1.68 -0.11 11.90
C HIS A 41 -1.15 0.74 10.74
N GLY A 42 -1.69 0.57 9.54
CA GLY A 42 -1.17 1.17 8.33
C GLY A 42 -1.22 2.70 8.33
N LEU A 43 -2.43 3.23 8.46
CA LEU A 43 -2.71 4.67 8.52
C LEU A 43 -2.06 5.31 9.75
N GLU A 44 -2.09 4.67 10.91
CA GLU A 44 -1.41 5.18 12.11
C GLU A 44 0.07 5.45 11.84
N ARG A 45 0.74 4.51 11.16
CA ARG A 45 2.15 4.65 10.77
C ARG A 45 2.36 5.74 9.73
N ILE A 46 1.44 5.92 8.79
CA ILE A 46 1.46 7.06 7.88
C ILE A 46 1.39 8.35 8.70
N LEU A 47 0.36 8.53 9.52
CA LEU A 47 0.16 9.78 10.27
C LEU A 47 1.31 10.09 11.24
N GLN A 48 1.90 9.08 11.89
CA GLN A 48 2.96 9.28 12.88
C GLN A 48 4.36 9.46 12.27
N ARG A 49 4.65 8.81 11.14
CA ARG A 49 6.03 8.62 10.67
C ARG A 49 6.26 9.03 9.22
N ASN A 50 5.21 9.27 8.44
CA ASN A 50 5.33 9.71 7.06
C ASN A 50 5.83 11.16 7.01
N LYS A 51 6.78 11.41 6.11
CA LYS A 51 7.24 12.77 5.76
C LYS A 51 6.88 13.17 4.33
N LEU A 52 6.15 12.30 3.61
CA LEU A 52 5.66 12.62 2.28
C LEU A 52 4.58 13.68 2.32
N THR A 53 4.61 14.54 1.32
CA THR A 53 3.46 15.34 0.92
C THR A 53 2.31 14.44 0.46
N ARG A 54 1.09 14.98 0.48
CA ARG A 54 -0.09 14.29 -0.07
C ARG A 54 0.10 13.85 -1.52
N LYS A 55 0.80 14.66 -2.32
CA LYS A 55 1.11 14.37 -3.74
C LYS A 55 2.03 13.16 -3.89
N GLU A 56 3.08 13.06 -3.07
CA GLU A 56 4.01 11.93 -3.11
C GLU A 56 3.35 10.64 -2.60
N LEU A 57 2.50 10.73 -1.57
CA LEU A 57 1.77 9.57 -1.08
C LEU A 57 0.75 9.05 -2.11
N LYS A 58 0.04 9.96 -2.79
CA LYS A 58 -0.79 9.61 -3.95
C LYS A 58 0.01 8.88 -5.01
N ARG A 59 1.18 9.43 -5.37
CA ARG A 59 2.05 8.84 -6.39
C ARG A 59 2.47 7.42 -6.00
N LEU A 60 2.94 7.23 -4.76
CA LEU A 60 3.32 5.92 -4.23
C LEU A 60 2.18 4.90 -4.32
N PHE A 61 0.97 5.28 -3.91
CA PHE A 61 -0.19 4.38 -3.97
C PHE A 61 -0.65 4.09 -5.40
N ARG A 62 -0.57 5.09 -6.28
CA ARG A 62 -0.86 4.91 -7.70
C ARG A 62 0.08 3.90 -8.35
N GLU A 63 1.39 4.10 -8.19
CA GLU A 63 2.42 3.21 -8.74
C GLU A 63 2.27 1.79 -8.19
N ALA A 64 1.94 1.63 -6.90
CA ALA A 64 1.69 0.32 -6.31
C ALA A 64 0.51 -0.40 -6.97
N ILE A 65 -0.61 0.29 -7.20
CA ILE A 65 -1.77 -0.28 -7.90
C ILE A 65 -1.42 -0.63 -9.34
N GLU A 66 -0.72 0.26 -10.05
CA GLU A 66 -0.34 0.01 -11.45
C GLU A 66 0.57 -1.19 -11.58
N LYS A 67 1.58 -1.32 -10.72
CA LYS A 67 2.47 -2.47 -10.68
C LYS A 67 1.75 -3.75 -10.26
N ALA A 68 0.82 -3.68 -9.32
CA ALA A 68 -0.01 -4.82 -8.95
C ALA A 68 -0.84 -5.34 -10.11
N ILE A 69 -1.43 -4.45 -10.91
CA ILE A 69 -2.20 -4.80 -12.11
C ILE A 69 -1.27 -5.39 -13.19
N GLU A 70 -0.15 -4.72 -13.48
CA GLU A 70 0.84 -5.16 -14.48
C GLU A 70 1.37 -6.57 -14.19
N LEU A 71 1.69 -6.84 -12.92
CA LEU A 71 2.26 -8.12 -12.48
C LEU A 71 1.20 -9.18 -12.16
N GLY A 72 -0.09 -8.86 -12.25
CA GLY A 72 -1.19 -9.79 -12.02
C GLY A 72 -1.22 -10.38 -10.61
N VAL A 73 -1.02 -9.56 -9.56
CA VAL A 73 -0.97 -10.05 -8.18
C VAL A 73 -2.25 -10.78 -7.76
N HIS A 74 -2.08 -11.82 -6.95
CA HIS A 74 -3.14 -12.73 -6.56
C HIS A 74 -3.52 -12.60 -5.08
N THR A 75 -4.77 -12.94 -4.77
CA THR A 75 -5.31 -13.03 -3.41
C THR A 75 -4.37 -13.79 -2.47
N GLY A 76 -4.09 -13.21 -1.31
CA GLY A 76 -3.24 -13.82 -0.29
C GLY A 76 -1.75 -13.54 -0.44
N GLU A 77 -1.30 -12.91 -1.54
CA GLU A 77 0.09 -12.47 -1.65
C GLU A 77 0.41 -11.42 -0.59
N ASN A 78 1.55 -11.63 0.09
CA ASN A 78 2.18 -10.68 0.99
C ASN A 78 3.22 -9.88 0.21
N ILE A 79 3.00 -8.58 0.06
CA ILE A 79 3.80 -7.74 -0.84
C ILE A 79 4.37 -6.56 -0.08
N LEU A 80 5.67 -6.32 -0.25
CA LEU A 80 6.32 -5.06 0.05
C LEU A 80 6.39 -4.21 -1.23
N PHE A 81 5.60 -3.15 -1.29
CA PHE A 81 5.74 -2.12 -2.32
C PHE A 81 6.82 -1.13 -1.85
N TRP A 82 7.94 -1.07 -2.57
CA TRP A 82 9.10 -0.26 -2.19
C TRP A 82 9.47 0.75 -3.27
N SER A 83 9.38 2.05 -2.96
CA SER A 83 9.89 3.10 -3.85
C SER A 83 11.37 3.34 -3.58
N LYS A 84 12.20 3.08 -4.59
CA LYS A 84 13.63 3.31 -4.54
C LYS A 84 13.97 4.80 -4.46
N GLY A 85 13.25 5.63 -5.23
CA GLY A 85 13.41 7.09 -5.21
C GLY A 85 13.08 7.70 -3.84
N LEU A 86 11.98 7.24 -3.22
CA LEU A 86 11.56 7.73 -1.91
C LEU A 86 12.28 7.05 -0.73
N LYS A 87 12.97 5.93 -0.98
CA LYS A 87 13.62 5.05 0.02
C LYS A 87 12.67 4.64 1.13
N GLN A 88 11.45 4.27 0.76
CA GLN A 88 10.38 3.92 1.67
C GLN A 88 9.31 3.09 0.96
N GLY A 89 8.35 2.56 1.70
CA GLY A 89 7.32 1.72 1.11
C GLY A 89 6.22 1.35 2.10
N PHE A 90 5.46 0.33 1.76
CA PHE A 90 4.50 -0.24 2.69
C PHE A 90 4.33 -1.73 2.44
N VAL A 91 4.06 -2.43 3.52
CA VAL A 91 3.73 -3.84 3.53
C VAL A 91 2.24 -3.98 3.33
N SER A 92 1.86 -4.97 2.54
CA SER A 92 0.48 -5.21 2.16
C SER A 92 0.16 -6.68 2.00
N ALA A 93 -1.14 -6.96 1.98
CA ALA A 93 -1.70 -8.21 1.49
C ALA A 93 -2.73 -7.93 0.40
N VAL A 94 -2.94 -8.87 -0.50
CA VAL A 94 -3.98 -8.78 -1.54
C VAL A 94 -5.24 -9.50 -1.07
N ASP A 95 -6.39 -8.83 -1.14
CA ASP A 95 -7.68 -9.42 -0.76
C ASP A 95 -8.37 -10.18 -1.91
N PRO A 96 -9.48 -10.92 -1.65
CA PRO A 96 -10.17 -11.69 -2.69
C PRO A 96 -10.68 -10.89 -3.89
N GLN A 97 -10.89 -9.58 -3.72
CA GLN A 97 -11.30 -8.65 -4.77
C GLN A 97 -10.08 -8.05 -5.50
N GLY A 98 -8.88 -8.47 -5.08
CA GLY A 98 -7.60 -8.00 -5.57
C GLY A 98 -7.28 -6.57 -5.15
N ASN A 99 -7.87 -6.06 -4.07
CA ASN A 99 -7.49 -4.78 -3.46
C ASN A 99 -6.26 -4.97 -2.56
N ILE A 100 -5.53 -3.88 -2.35
CA ILE A 100 -4.30 -3.87 -1.58
C ILE A 100 -4.62 -3.44 -0.15
N LYS A 101 -4.47 -4.35 0.81
CA LYS A 101 -4.61 -4.09 2.23
C LYS A 101 -3.30 -3.58 2.81
N LEU A 102 -3.24 -2.31 3.21
CA LEU A 102 -2.06 -1.67 3.79
C LEU A 102 -1.89 -2.12 5.25
N ILE A 103 -0.93 -3.02 5.48
CA ILE A 103 -0.62 -3.61 6.80
C ILE A 103 0.19 -2.64 7.66
N THR A 104 1.31 -2.17 7.12
CA THR A 104 2.19 -1.22 7.81
C THR A 104 2.92 -0.33 6.82
N PHE A 105 3.14 0.92 7.20
CA PHE A 105 3.92 1.88 6.41
C PHE A 105 5.37 1.90 6.90
N LEU A 106 6.31 1.77 5.97
CA LEU A 106 7.74 1.80 6.23
C LEU A 106 8.27 3.21 5.91
N PRO A 107 8.63 4.01 6.91
CA PRO A 107 9.07 5.38 6.68
C PRO A 107 10.47 5.45 6.08
N ARG A 108 10.77 6.56 5.41
CA ARG A 108 12.04 6.82 4.75
C ARG A 108 13.27 6.43 5.57
N GLY A 109 14.20 5.71 4.92
CA GLY A 109 15.54 5.41 5.44
C GLY A 109 15.59 4.32 6.52
N LYS A 110 14.44 3.85 6.98
CA LYS A 110 14.32 2.64 7.80
C LYS A 110 13.83 1.52 6.89
N HIS A 111 14.46 0.35 6.96
CA HIS A 111 14.03 -0.86 6.24
C HIS A 111 14.23 -0.86 4.72
N ASP A 112 15.37 -0.34 4.22
CA ASP A 112 15.79 -0.72 2.87
C ASP A 112 15.94 -2.24 2.83
N PRO A 113 15.08 -2.98 2.10
CA PRO A 113 15.06 -4.44 2.15
C PRO A 113 16.35 -5.05 1.57
N ARG A 114 17.18 -4.22 0.92
CA ARG A 114 18.45 -4.62 0.30
C ARG A 114 19.68 -4.33 1.17
N LYS A 115 19.53 -3.58 2.27
CA LYS A 115 20.65 -3.32 3.19
C LYS A 115 21.03 -4.60 3.92
N GLY A 116 22.24 -5.10 3.67
CA GLY A 116 22.80 -6.33 4.27
C GLY A 116 22.87 -7.52 3.31
N GLN A 117 22.47 -7.35 2.05
CA GLN A 117 22.49 -8.42 1.05
C GLN A 117 23.70 -8.32 0.12
N GLN A 118 24.25 -9.47 -0.27
CA GLN A 118 25.43 -9.56 -1.14
C GLN A 118 25.19 -8.79 -2.45
N LYS A 119 26.13 -7.92 -2.82
CA LYS A 119 26.11 -7.21 -4.11
C LYS A 119 25.96 -8.22 -5.25
N GLY A 120 24.89 -8.10 -6.04
CA GLY A 120 24.75 -8.79 -7.33
C GLY A 120 23.66 -9.86 -7.46
N LYS A 121 22.80 -10.08 -6.44
CA LYS A 121 21.58 -10.89 -6.60
C LYS A 121 20.34 -10.00 -6.46
N GLU A 122 19.44 -10.05 -7.45
CA GLU A 122 18.11 -9.48 -7.32
C GLU A 122 17.32 -10.32 -6.33
N THR A 123 17.00 -9.73 -5.18
CA THR A 123 16.18 -10.40 -4.17
C THR A 123 14.72 -10.10 -4.46
N GLU A 124 13.97 -11.15 -4.78
CA GLU A 124 12.54 -11.05 -5.04
C GLU A 124 11.70 -11.00 -3.75
N HIS A 125 12.29 -11.34 -2.59
CA HIS A 125 11.58 -11.46 -1.32
C HIS A 125 12.36 -10.88 -0.13
N VAL A 126 11.65 -10.45 0.91
CA VAL A 126 12.22 -10.05 2.21
C VAL A 126 11.43 -10.70 3.34
N VAL A 127 12.11 -11.02 4.44
CA VAL A 127 11.45 -11.48 5.67
C VAL A 127 11.36 -10.30 6.66
N LEU A 128 10.15 -9.96 7.06
CA LEU A 128 9.86 -8.96 8.09
C LEU A 128 8.96 -9.61 9.13
N GLU A 129 9.32 -9.52 10.41
CA GLU A 129 8.50 -10.05 11.52
C GLU A 129 8.03 -11.51 11.29
N ASN A 130 8.95 -12.37 10.83
CA ASN A 130 8.72 -13.78 10.50
C ASN A 130 7.78 -14.05 9.31
N THR A 131 7.39 -13.03 8.55
CA THR A 131 6.59 -13.17 7.33
C THR A 131 7.43 -12.84 6.10
N GLN A 132 7.32 -13.68 5.06
CA GLN A 132 7.96 -13.45 3.77
C GLN A 132 7.08 -12.56 2.90
N TYR A 133 7.67 -11.52 2.34
CA TYR A 133 7.02 -10.57 1.44
C TYR A 133 7.73 -10.57 0.09
N ARG A 134 6.98 -10.67 -1.00
CA ARG A 134 7.49 -10.38 -2.34
C ARG A 134 7.78 -8.89 -2.45
N ILE A 135 8.93 -8.52 -2.99
CA ILE A 135 9.32 -7.14 -3.21
C ILE A 135 8.84 -6.71 -4.60
N ILE A 136 8.03 -5.66 -4.64
CA ILE A 136 7.69 -4.97 -5.88
C ILE A 136 8.29 -3.57 -5.80
N GLU A 137 9.25 -3.31 -6.68
CA GLU A 137 9.86 -2.00 -6.80
C GLU A 137 8.95 -1.02 -7.55
N LEU A 138 8.90 0.19 -7.00
CA LEU A 138 8.27 1.37 -7.58
C LEU A 138 9.35 2.36 -7.96
N GLU A 139 9.11 3.12 -9.03
CA GLU A 139 10.07 4.11 -9.55
C GLU A 139 10.19 5.37 -8.67
#